data_AF-A0A6P0XMI4-F1
#
_entry.id   AF-A0A6P0XMI4-F1
#
_cell.length_a   1.000
_cell.length_b   1.000
_cell.length_c   1.000
_cell.angle_alpha   90.00
_cell.angle_beta   90.00
_cell.angle_gamma   90.00
#
_symmetry.space_group_name_H-M   'P 1'
#
loop_
_entity.id
_entity.type
_entity.pdbx_description
1 polymer ?
#
loop_
_entity_poly.entity_id
_entity_poly.type
_entity_poly.pdbx_seq_one_letter_code
_entity_poly.pdbx_strand_id
1 'polypeptide(L)'
;FQAPSLLSEYIQEVGRGGRDGKPAEALTLVSEPTGWLDPEDKQRQKFLVDKLRSQHQTAQKLIKQLPTTGNINAVTDEFPDAAIALSILHSSGKLRWRDPFNYIMNKSATGKTASLDYNSGIQEINQYFTTSKCRWQFLLQAFGFSKEAENMRCGHCDNCIALRAGNRQ
;
A
#
# COMPACT_ATOMS: atom_id res chain seq x y z
N PHE A 1 7.75 -0.08 19.09
CA PHE A 1 7.22 0.72 17.95
C PHE A 1 7.73 0.06 16.67
N GLN A 2 6.92 -0.02 15.62
CA GLN A 2 7.27 -0.73 14.38
C GLN A 2 7.05 0.20 13.19
N ALA A 3 7.97 0.18 12.23
CA ALA A 3 7.80 0.89 10.96
C ALA A 3 6.63 0.29 10.16
N PRO A 4 5.76 1.13 9.58
CA PRO A 4 4.66 0.67 8.73
C PRO A 4 5.17 -0.04 7.49
N SER A 5 4.39 -0.98 6.97
CA SER A 5 4.79 -1.81 5.82
C SER A 5 4.35 -1.21 4.48
N LEU A 6 3.43 -0.24 4.51
CA LEU A 6 2.90 0.44 3.33
C LEU A 6 2.75 1.94 3.58
N LEU A 7 2.82 2.73 2.49
CA LEU A 7 2.65 4.18 2.56
C LEU A 7 1.24 4.60 2.95
N SER A 8 0.23 3.82 2.56
CA SER A 8 -1.17 4.03 2.95
C SER A 8 -1.38 3.88 4.46
N GLU A 9 -0.77 2.86 5.08
CA GLU A 9 -0.77 2.67 6.53
C GLU A 9 -0.12 3.87 7.22
N TYR A 10 1.06 4.27 6.75
CA TYR A 10 1.77 5.43 7.29
C TYR A 10 0.89 6.70 7.27
N ILE A 11 0.30 7.05 6.12
CA ILE A 11 -0.58 8.23 6.01
C ILE A 11 -1.79 8.11 6.95
N GLN A 12 -2.42 6.94 7.02
CA GLN A 12 -3.58 6.72 7.87
C GLN A 12 -3.26 6.92 9.35
N GLU A 13 -2.08 6.47 9.78
CA GLU A 13 -1.62 6.61 11.16
C GLU A 13 -1.26 8.06 11.49
N VAL A 14 -0.40 8.71 10.70
CA VAL A 14 0.02 10.10 10.97
C VAL A 14 -1.12 11.09 10.83
N GLY A 15 -2.09 10.82 9.94
CA GLY A 15 -3.30 11.64 9.75
C GLY A 15 -4.29 11.61 10.92
N ARG A 16 -4.01 10.85 11.98
CA ARG A 16 -4.76 10.92 13.24
C ARG A 16 -4.33 12.10 14.11
N GLY A 17 -3.09 12.56 13.97
CA GLY A 17 -2.56 13.72 14.71
C GLY A 17 -3.06 15.06 14.17
N GLY A 18 -3.00 16.11 14.99
CA GLY A 18 -3.23 17.50 14.56
C GLY A 18 -4.66 17.82 14.10
N ARG A 19 -5.65 16.99 14.45
CA ARG A 19 -7.08 17.22 14.09
C ARG A 19 -7.70 18.42 14.79
N ASP A 20 -7.06 18.90 15.85
CA ASP A 20 -7.41 20.14 16.54
C ASP A 20 -6.79 21.39 15.88
N GLY A 21 -6.09 21.21 14.75
CA GLY A 21 -5.43 22.29 14.00
C GLY A 21 -4.12 22.77 14.64
N LYS A 22 -3.69 22.19 15.76
CA LYS A 22 -2.40 22.52 16.38
C LYS A 22 -1.26 21.75 15.70
N PRO A 23 -0.02 22.25 15.79
CA PRO A 23 1.15 21.51 15.30
C PRO A 23 1.23 20.13 15.93
N ALA A 24 1.50 19.13 15.10
CA ALA A 24 1.74 17.75 15.52
C ALA A 24 2.96 17.20 14.78
N GLU A 25 3.71 16.34 15.47
CA GLU A 25 4.90 15.70 14.91
C GLU A 25 4.67 14.20 14.73
N ALA A 26 5.13 13.67 13.60
CA ALA A 26 5.15 12.25 13.31
C ALA A 26 6.60 11.77 13.28
N LEU A 27 6.93 10.81 14.15
CA LEU A 27 8.23 10.18 14.23
C LEU A 27 8.11 8.70 13.87
N THR A 28 8.89 8.26 12.89
CA THR A 28 9.02 6.84 12.54
C THR A 28 10.45 6.41 12.78
N LEU A 29 10.62 5.37 13.59
CA LEU A 29 11.89 4.68 13.76
C LEU A 29 11.93 3.54 12.76
N VAL A 30 13.01 3.49 11.98
CA VAL A 30 13.24 2.46 10.96
C VAL A 30 14.58 1.81 11.22
N SER A 31 14.67 0.50 10.99
CA SER A 31 15.94 -0.21 10.99
C SER A 31 16.83 0.32 9.88
N GLU A 32 18.15 0.19 10.05
CA GLU A 32 19.08 0.70 9.05
C GLU A 32 18.97 -0.07 7.71
N PRO A 33 19.21 0.58 6.56
CA PRO A 33 18.81 0.03 5.24
C PRO A 33 19.51 -1.27 4.84
N THR A 34 20.68 -1.59 5.41
CA THR A 34 21.46 -2.78 5.11
C THR A 34 20.97 -4.01 5.88
N GLY A 35 20.35 -3.84 7.05
CA GLY A 35 19.90 -4.92 7.92
C GLY A 35 21.05 -5.68 8.62
N TRP A 36 22.26 -5.12 8.61
CA TRP A 36 23.43 -5.63 9.30
C TRP A 36 23.32 -5.47 10.82
N LEU A 37 22.87 -4.30 11.30
CA LEU A 37 22.73 -4.06 12.74
C LEU A 37 21.39 -4.54 13.29
N ASP A 38 20.33 -4.27 12.52
CA ASP A 38 18.96 -4.63 12.89
C ASP A 38 18.20 -5.04 11.61
N PRO A 39 17.95 -6.33 11.40
CA PRO A 39 17.20 -6.82 10.25
C PRO A 39 15.68 -6.87 10.47
N GLU A 40 15.15 -6.40 11.61
CA GLU A 40 13.74 -6.63 11.99
C GLU A 40 12.76 -6.12 10.92
N ASP A 41 12.92 -4.87 10.45
CA ASP A 41 12.04 -4.30 9.42
C ASP A 41 12.04 -5.14 8.12
N LYS A 42 13.21 -5.62 7.69
CA LYS A 42 13.34 -6.48 6.49
C LYS A 42 12.67 -7.84 6.69
N GLN A 43 12.80 -8.42 7.87
CA GLN A 43 12.16 -9.70 8.20
C GLN A 43 10.63 -9.56 8.21
N ARG A 44 10.10 -8.49 8.79
CA ARG A 44 8.66 -8.21 8.78
C ARG A 44 8.13 -7.99 7.36
N GLN A 45 8.85 -7.21 6.54
CA GLN A 45 8.49 -7.02 5.13
C GLN A 45 8.50 -8.36 4.36
N LYS A 46 9.52 -9.20 4.57
CA LYS A 46 9.59 -10.53 3.95
C LYS A 46 8.41 -11.41 4.37
N PHE A 47 8.08 -11.44 5.67
CA PHE A 47 6.93 -12.19 6.17
C PHE A 47 5.62 -11.72 5.53
N LEU A 48 5.43 -10.40 5.41
CA LEU A 48 4.26 -9.84 4.74
C LEU A 48 4.18 -10.28 3.27
N VAL A 49 5.27 -10.17 2.52
CA VAL A 49 5.33 -10.62 1.11
C VAL A 49 5.00 -12.11 0.99
N ASP A 50 5.58 -12.94 1.84
CA ASP A 50 5.37 -14.39 1.79
C ASP A 50 3.91 -14.75 2.14
N LYS A 51 3.31 -14.08 3.12
CA LYS A 51 1.89 -14.24 3.47
C LYS A 51 0.96 -13.83 2.32
N LEU A 52 1.20 -12.67 1.71
CA LEU A 52 0.42 -12.17 0.58
C LEU A 52 0.55 -13.09 -0.64
N ARG A 53 1.75 -13.58 -0.92
CA ARG A 53 1.99 -14.56 -2.00
C ARG A 53 1.19 -15.84 -1.76
N SER A 54 1.19 -16.36 -0.53
CA SER A 54 0.43 -17.56 -0.18
C SER A 54 -1.07 -17.35 -0.37
N GLN A 55 -1.64 -16.25 0.15
CA GLN A 55 -3.05 -15.91 -0.04
C GLN A 55 -3.42 -15.76 -1.51
N HIS A 56 -2.56 -15.11 -2.29
CA HIS A 56 -2.77 -14.96 -3.72
C HIS A 56 -2.80 -16.31 -4.46
N GLN A 57 -1.90 -17.23 -4.11
CA GLN A 57 -1.91 -18.59 -4.67
C GLN A 57 -3.18 -19.36 -4.30
N THR A 58 -3.64 -19.26 -3.05
CA THR A 58 -4.89 -19.89 -2.61
C THR A 58 -6.09 -19.30 -3.34
N ALA A 59 -6.17 -17.97 -3.41
CA ALA A 59 -7.22 -17.25 -4.13
C ALA A 59 -7.24 -17.64 -5.62
N GLN A 60 -6.09 -17.76 -6.27
CA GLN A 60 -6.00 -18.21 -7.67
C GLN A 60 -6.54 -19.63 -7.89
N LYS A 61 -6.33 -20.55 -6.94
CA LYS A 61 -6.92 -21.89 -6.99
C LYS A 61 -8.44 -21.81 -6.81
N LEU A 62 -8.89 -20.99 -5.86
CA LEU A 62 -10.30 -20.78 -5.53
C LEU A 62 -11.11 -20.19 -6.69
N ILE A 63 -10.52 -19.31 -7.51
CA ILE A 63 -11.18 -18.70 -8.69
C ILE A 63 -11.88 -19.75 -9.58
N LYS A 64 -11.33 -20.97 -9.67
CA LYS A 64 -11.91 -22.05 -10.49
C LYS A 64 -13.22 -22.62 -9.93
N GLN A 65 -13.47 -22.44 -8.64
CA GLN A 65 -14.61 -22.98 -7.90
C GLN A 65 -15.69 -21.92 -7.66
N LEU A 66 -15.36 -20.64 -7.84
CA LEU A 66 -16.30 -19.54 -7.60
C LEU A 66 -17.46 -19.54 -8.60
N PRO A 67 -18.69 -19.24 -8.15
CA PRO A 67 -19.82 -19.13 -9.05
C PRO A 67 -19.66 -17.92 -9.97
N THR A 68 -20.24 -18.00 -11.18
CA THR A 68 -20.10 -16.92 -12.18
C THR A 68 -20.82 -15.62 -11.79
N THR A 69 -21.75 -15.70 -10.86
CA THR A 69 -22.45 -14.57 -10.24
C THR A 69 -22.72 -14.91 -8.79
N GLY A 70 -22.71 -13.94 -7.89
CA GLY A 70 -23.04 -14.20 -6.50
C GLY A 70 -23.00 -12.95 -5.63
N ASN A 71 -23.44 -13.11 -4.39
CA ASN A 71 -23.30 -12.11 -3.35
C ASN A 71 -21.97 -12.34 -2.59
N ILE A 72 -21.20 -11.29 -2.35
CA ILE A 72 -19.89 -11.38 -1.69
C ILE A 72 -19.97 -12.03 -0.31
N ASN A 73 -21.01 -11.75 0.47
CA ASN A 73 -21.14 -12.26 1.83
C ASN A 73 -21.34 -13.78 1.80
N ALA A 74 -22.30 -14.26 1.03
CA ALA A 74 -22.59 -15.69 0.88
C ALA A 74 -21.37 -16.48 0.38
N VAL A 75 -20.62 -15.94 -0.57
CA VAL A 75 -19.43 -16.60 -1.12
C VAL A 75 -18.26 -16.56 -0.12
N THR A 76 -18.15 -15.51 0.70
CA THR A 76 -17.10 -15.42 1.74
C THR A 76 -17.41 -16.30 2.94
N ASP A 77 -18.69 -16.51 3.26
CA ASP A 77 -19.14 -17.47 4.28
C ASP A 77 -18.77 -18.92 3.88
N GLU A 78 -18.87 -19.26 2.60
CA GLU A 78 -18.51 -20.59 2.09
C GLU A 78 -16.99 -20.75 1.87
N PHE A 79 -16.32 -19.69 1.39
CA PHE A 79 -14.89 -19.71 1.08
C PHE A 79 -14.18 -18.52 1.75
N PRO A 80 -13.37 -18.75 2.80
CA PRO A 80 -12.71 -17.67 3.56
C PRO A 80 -11.86 -16.71 2.72
N ASP A 81 -11.23 -17.20 1.64
CA ASP A 81 -10.39 -16.40 0.73
C ASP A 81 -11.16 -15.83 -0.48
N ALA A 82 -12.48 -15.95 -0.53
CA ALA A 82 -13.30 -15.47 -1.65
C ALA A 82 -13.13 -13.98 -1.92
N ALA A 83 -13.15 -13.14 -0.88
CA ALA A 83 -13.02 -11.70 -1.04
C ALA A 83 -11.71 -11.33 -1.78
N ILE A 84 -10.61 -12.02 -1.46
CA ILE A 84 -9.31 -11.82 -2.12
C ILE A 84 -9.40 -12.30 -3.59
N ALA A 85 -9.98 -13.48 -3.82
CA ALA A 85 -10.16 -14.01 -5.18
C ALA A 85 -11.03 -13.10 -6.06
N LEU A 86 -12.13 -12.57 -5.54
CA LEU A 86 -13.01 -11.63 -6.23
C LEU A 86 -12.29 -10.30 -6.51
N SER A 87 -11.46 -9.81 -5.58
CA SER A 87 -10.62 -8.63 -5.79
C SER A 87 -9.61 -8.82 -6.94
N ILE A 88 -8.92 -9.97 -6.98
CA ILE A 88 -7.98 -10.33 -8.06
C ILE A 88 -8.70 -10.41 -9.41
N LEU A 89 -9.91 -10.97 -9.43
CA LEU A 89 -10.73 -11.04 -10.64
C LEU A 89 -11.19 -9.66 -11.09
N HIS A 90 -11.54 -8.79 -10.16
CA HIS A 90 -11.93 -7.41 -10.47
C HIS A 90 -10.75 -6.62 -11.06
N SER A 91 -9.58 -6.69 -10.42
CA SER A 91 -8.38 -5.98 -10.87
C SER A 91 -7.85 -6.48 -12.22
N SER A 92 -8.06 -7.76 -12.57
CA SER A 92 -7.77 -8.31 -13.91
C SER A 92 -8.85 -8.01 -14.96
N GLY A 93 -9.95 -7.35 -14.60
CA GLY A 93 -11.09 -7.09 -15.50
C GLY A 93 -11.94 -8.32 -15.80
N LYS A 94 -11.72 -9.44 -15.10
CA LYS A 94 -12.48 -10.70 -15.23
C LYS A 94 -13.75 -10.72 -14.39
N LEU A 95 -13.96 -9.72 -13.55
CA LEU A 95 -15.17 -9.55 -12.73
C LEU A 95 -15.64 -8.10 -12.74
N ARG A 96 -16.96 -7.92 -12.77
CA ARG A 96 -17.64 -6.63 -12.61
C ARG A 96 -18.61 -6.69 -11.44
N TRP A 97 -18.60 -5.66 -10.61
CA TRP A 97 -19.62 -5.41 -9.59
C TRP A 97 -20.88 -4.84 -10.25
N ARG A 98 -22.03 -5.46 -10.00
CA ARG A 98 -23.34 -4.92 -10.40
C ARG A 98 -23.81 -3.87 -9.40
N ASP A 99 -23.52 -4.12 -8.13
CA ASP A 99 -23.77 -3.28 -6.97
C ASP A 99 -22.68 -3.58 -5.92
N PRO A 100 -22.69 -2.93 -4.73
CA PRO A 100 -21.64 -3.13 -3.71
C PRO A 100 -21.50 -4.57 -3.19
N PHE A 101 -22.48 -5.45 -3.40
CA PHE A 101 -22.50 -6.80 -2.85
C PHE A 101 -22.55 -7.90 -3.91
N ASN A 102 -23.07 -7.62 -5.11
CA ASN A 102 -23.28 -8.65 -6.13
C ASN A 102 -22.33 -8.48 -7.32
N TYR A 103 -21.70 -9.58 -7.72
CA TYR A 103 -20.74 -9.61 -8.82
C TYR A 103 -21.20 -10.47 -10.01
N ILE A 104 -20.58 -10.22 -11.16
CA ILE A 104 -20.66 -11.06 -12.35
C ILE A 104 -19.28 -11.24 -13.00
N MET A 105 -18.96 -12.48 -13.36
CA MET A 105 -17.76 -12.84 -14.12
C MET A 105 -17.89 -12.42 -15.57
N ASN A 106 -16.84 -11.79 -16.09
CA ASN A 106 -16.74 -11.39 -17.48
C ASN A 106 -16.08 -12.50 -18.31
N LYS A 107 -16.91 -13.36 -18.93
CA LYS A 107 -16.42 -14.54 -19.68
C LYS A 107 -15.62 -14.19 -20.94
N SER A 108 -15.81 -13.00 -21.52
CA SER A 108 -15.07 -12.58 -22.72
C SER A 108 -13.82 -11.75 -22.41
N ALA A 109 -13.47 -11.57 -21.13
CA ALA A 109 -12.32 -10.77 -20.75
C ALA A 109 -11.01 -11.48 -21.13
N THR A 110 -10.32 -10.97 -22.16
CA THR A 110 -8.88 -11.15 -22.35
C THR A 110 -8.12 -10.33 -21.31
N GLY A 111 -8.37 -10.63 -20.03
CA GLY A 111 -7.84 -9.88 -18.91
C GLY A 111 -6.32 -10.01 -18.83
N LYS A 112 -5.64 -8.89 -18.55
CA LYS A 112 -4.22 -8.88 -18.14
C LYS A 112 -4.02 -9.86 -16.98
N THR A 113 -2.84 -10.45 -16.86
CA THR A 113 -2.46 -11.16 -15.64
C THR A 113 -2.60 -10.17 -14.48
N ALA A 114 -3.56 -10.37 -13.58
CA ALA A 114 -3.60 -9.61 -12.33
C ALA A 114 -2.35 -9.99 -11.54
N SER A 115 -1.33 -9.14 -11.63
CA SER A 115 -0.27 -9.09 -10.64
C SER A 115 -0.67 -8.00 -9.65
N LEU A 116 -1.12 -8.39 -8.47
CA LEU A 116 -1.02 -7.49 -7.33
C LEU A 116 0.48 -7.35 -7.06
N ASP A 117 1.08 -6.25 -7.51
CA ASP A 117 2.50 -6.00 -7.34
C ASP A 117 2.78 -5.50 -5.92
N TYR A 118 2.66 -6.40 -4.95
CA TYR A 118 2.94 -6.09 -3.55
C TYR A 118 4.38 -5.64 -3.32
N ASN A 119 5.31 -6.03 -4.21
CA ASN A 119 6.69 -5.58 -4.12
C ASN A 119 6.79 -4.08 -4.42
N SER A 120 5.95 -3.53 -5.31
CA SER A 120 5.95 -2.09 -5.59
C SER A 120 5.61 -1.29 -4.34
N GLY A 121 4.57 -1.68 -3.59
CA GLY A 121 4.16 -0.98 -2.37
C GLY A 121 5.24 -0.99 -1.26
N ILE A 122 5.93 -2.12 -1.10
CA ILE A 122 7.04 -2.24 -0.13
C ILE A 122 8.26 -1.44 -0.61
N GLN A 123 8.53 -1.43 -1.91
CA GLN A 123 9.60 -0.59 -2.47
C GLN A 123 9.30 0.89 -2.27
N GLU A 124 8.05 1.33 -2.45
CA GLU A 124 7.63 2.72 -2.24
C GLU A 124 7.85 3.18 -0.80
N ILE A 125 7.45 2.40 0.21
CA ILE A 125 7.66 2.80 1.62
C ILE A 125 9.15 2.82 1.99
N ASN A 126 9.94 1.89 1.46
CA ASN A 126 11.40 1.87 1.68
C ASN A 126 12.08 3.10 1.03
N GLN A 127 11.63 3.48 -0.16
CA GLN A 127 12.07 4.72 -0.80
C GLN A 127 11.64 5.95 0.00
N TYR A 128 10.44 5.95 0.59
CA TYR A 128 9.98 7.03 1.45
C TYR A 128 10.85 7.19 2.71
N PHE A 129 11.24 6.10 3.35
CA PHE A 129 12.11 6.15 4.53
C PHE A 129 13.52 6.68 4.22
N THR A 130 14.03 6.38 3.04
CA THR A 130 15.41 6.70 2.62
C THR A 130 15.52 7.95 1.74
N THR A 131 14.41 8.58 1.37
CA THR A 131 14.42 9.74 0.48
C THR A 131 15.11 10.94 1.12
N SER A 132 15.84 11.71 0.31
CA SER A 132 16.34 13.05 0.65
C SER A 132 15.43 14.17 0.15
N LYS A 133 14.35 13.85 -0.58
CA LYS A 133 13.35 14.83 -1.03
C LYS A 133 12.47 15.28 0.13
N CYS A 134 11.70 16.35 -0.07
CA CYS A 134 10.65 16.75 0.87
C CYS A 134 9.68 15.58 1.11
N ARG A 135 9.44 15.20 2.37
CA ARG A 135 8.55 14.06 2.70
C ARG A 135 7.14 14.25 2.13
N TRP A 136 6.55 15.43 2.31
CA TRP A 136 5.23 15.75 1.76
C TRP A 136 5.17 15.73 0.23
N GLN A 137 6.26 16.12 -0.44
CA GLN A 137 6.34 16.04 -1.90
C GLN A 137 6.27 14.57 -2.34
N PHE A 138 7.01 13.68 -1.67
CA PHE A 138 6.98 12.25 -1.96
C PHE A 138 5.57 11.68 -1.76
N LEU A 139 4.93 12.00 -0.62
CA LEU A 139 3.57 11.53 -0.33
C LEU A 139 2.58 11.99 -1.40
N LEU A 140 2.57 13.28 -1.77
CA LEU A 140 1.66 13.77 -2.82
C LEU A 140 1.87 13.04 -4.15
N GLN A 141 3.13 12.80 -4.56
CA GLN A 141 3.42 12.04 -5.78
C GLN A 141 2.89 10.61 -5.73
N ALA A 142 3.14 9.91 -4.62
CA ALA A 142 2.73 8.52 -4.45
C ALA A 142 1.20 8.34 -4.48
N PHE A 143 0.44 9.33 -4.02
CA PHE A 143 -1.04 9.30 -4.02
C PHE A 143 -1.68 9.99 -5.24
N GLY A 144 -0.90 10.27 -6.29
CA GLY A 144 -1.43 10.75 -7.57
C GLY A 144 -1.59 12.27 -7.71
N PHE A 145 -1.14 13.05 -6.73
CA PHE A 145 -1.15 14.51 -6.73
C PHE A 145 0.16 15.09 -7.30
N SER A 146 0.58 14.57 -8.46
CA SER A 146 1.89 14.90 -9.05
C SER A 146 2.03 16.37 -9.45
N LYS A 147 0.93 17.03 -9.83
CA LYS A 147 0.93 18.46 -10.20
C LYS A 147 1.15 19.34 -8.98
N GLU A 148 0.46 19.03 -7.88
CA GLU A 148 0.56 19.73 -6.60
C GLU A 148 1.93 19.50 -5.95
N ALA A 149 2.52 18.33 -6.18
CA ALA A 149 3.85 17.99 -5.71
C ALA A 149 4.97 18.63 -6.52
N GLU A 150 4.68 19.18 -7.70
CA GLU A 150 5.70 19.75 -8.58
C GLU A 150 6.42 20.90 -7.87
N ASN A 151 7.75 20.79 -7.77
CA ASN A 151 8.61 21.75 -7.07
C ASN A 151 8.24 22.02 -5.58
N MET A 152 7.42 21.17 -4.96
CA MET A 152 6.95 21.37 -3.58
C MET A 152 8.08 21.20 -2.56
N ARG A 153 8.15 22.16 -1.61
CA ARG A 153 8.95 22.10 -0.39
C ARG A 153 8.10 22.53 0.79
N CYS A 154 7.75 21.59 1.67
CA CYS A 154 6.86 21.89 2.82
C CYS A 154 7.52 22.80 3.86
N GLY A 155 8.86 22.76 3.99
CA GLY A 155 9.58 23.60 4.95
C GLY A 155 9.54 23.13 6.41
N HIS A 156 8.79 22.07 6.74
CA HIS A 156 8.60 21.58 8.11
C HIS A 156 8.86 20.07 8.30
N CYS A 157 9.19 19.32 7.24
CA CYS A 157 9.75 17.98 7.41
C CYS A 157 11.25 18.05 7.72
N ASP A 158 11.77 17.02 8.39
CA ASP A 158 13.19 16.79 8.66
C ASP A 158 14.11 17.07 7.45
N ASN A 159 13.81 16.54 6.25
CA ASN A 159 14.63 16.78 5.06
C ASN A 159 14.65 18.27 4.65
N CYS A 160 13.51 18.97 4.77
CA CYS A 160 13.45 20.40 4.48
C CYS A 160 14.15 21.24 5.54
N ILE A 161 14.08 20.82 6.81
CA ILE A 161 14.76 21.47 7.93
C ILE A 161 16.28 21.30 7.80
N ALA A 162 16.75 20.09 7.51
CA ALA A 162 18.16 19.79 7.30
C ALA A 162 18.77 20.59 6.14
N LEU A 163 18.07 20.68 5.00
CA LEU A 163 18.50 21.51 3.86
C LEU A 163 18.64 22.99 4.24
N ARG A 164 17.69 23.54 5.01
CA ARG A 164 17.76 24.92 5.49
C ARG A 164 18.93 25.16 6.44
N ALA A 165 19.29 24.17 7.26
CA ALA A 165 20.44 24.25 8.16
C ALA A 165 21.76 24.22 7.38
N GLY A 166 21.87 23.38 6.35
CA GLY A 166 23.06 23.31 5.48
C GLY A 166 23.29 24.56 4.64
N ASN A 167 22.23 25.23 4.17
CA ASN A 167 22.34 26.45 3.36
C ASN A 167 22.68 27.73 4.16
N ARG A 168 22.86 27.65 5.48
CA ARG A 168 23.27 28.79 6.33
C ARG A 168 24.77 28.82 6.64
N GLN A 169 25.54 27.90 6.07
CA GLN A 169 27.02 27.86 6.10
C GLN A 169 27.56 28.41 4.78
#